data_AF-A0A917IBQ4-F1
#
_entry.id   AF-A0A917IBQ4-F1
#
_cell.length_a   1.000
_cell.length_b   1.000
_cell.length_c   1.000
_cell.angle_alpha   90.00
_cell.angle_beta   90.00
_cell.angle_gamma   90.00
#
_symmetry.space_group_name_H-M   'P 1'
#
loop_
_entity.id
_entity.type
_entity.pdbx_description
1 polymer ?
#
loop_
_entity_poly.entity_id
_entity_poly.type
_entity_poly.pdbx_seq_one_letter_code
_entity_poly.pdbx_strand_id
1 'polypeptide(L)'
;MTQDLSLLMRQEIELAKAELKESASRAGKGAGMMGGAGYAALMAVFFLSVALWWGIGQLIGLGWSALVVALLWAVIAAALFLTGRNQLKEVKGAPRTAETLGKIPDALKRNEENR
;
A
#
# COMPACT_ATOMS: atom_id res chain seq x y z
N MET A 1 47.95 -9.48 -2.88
CA MET A 1 47.18 -10.76 -2.85
C MET A 1 46.02 -10.67 -1.87
N THR A 2 46.22 -10.62 -0.54
CA THR A 2 45.10 -10.48 0.44
C THR A 2 44.53 -9.06 0.56
N GLN A 3 45.36 -8.04 0.35
CA GLN A 3 44.96 -6.63 0.43
C GLN A 3 44.01 -6.20 -0.71
N ASP A 4 44.16 -6.79 -1.89
CA ASP A 4 43.33 -6.50 -3.08
C ASP A 4 41.90 -7.04 -2.92
N LEU A 5 41.76 -8.20 -2.29
CA LEU A 5 40.46 -8.81 -1.97
C LEU A 5 39.68 -7.98 -0.94
N SER A 6 40.38 -7.45 0.07
CA SER A 6 39.78 -6.57 1.09
C SER A 6 39.27 -5.25 0.48
N LEU A 7 40.01 -4.71 -0.50
CA LEU A 7 39.59 -3.51 -1.25
C LEU A 7 38.34 -3.77 -2.10
N LEU A 8 38.29 -4.89 -2.83
CA LEU A 8 37.12 -5.31 -3.61
C LEU A 8 35.88 -5.51 -2.73
N MET A 9 36.01 -6.23 -1.61
CA MET A 9 34.90 -6.42 -0.66
C MET A 9 34.35 -5.08 -0.16
N ARG A 10 35.23 -4.14 0.17
CA ARG A 10 34.80 -2.81 0.64
C ARG A 10 34.10 -2.02 -0.48
N GLN A 11 34.55 -2.15 -1.73
CA GLN A 11 33.91 -1.52 -2.88
C GLN A 11 32.53 -2.12 -3.16
N GLU A 12 32.37 -3.44 -3.13
CA GLU A 12 31.07 -4.11 -3.28
C GLU A 12 30.08 -3.67 -2.21
N ILE A 13 30.53 -3.53 -0.96
CA ILE A 13 29.69 -3.02 0.14
C ILE A 13 29.30 -1.55 -0.09
N GLU A 14 30.22 -0.69 -0.50
CA GLU A 14 29.92 0.72 -0.80
C GLU A 14 29.00 0.85 -2.02
N LEU A 15 29.17 0.00 -3.04
CA LEU A 15 28.30 -0.04 -4.22
C LEU A 15 26.90 -0.51 -3.84
N ALA A 16 26.78 -1.62 -3.12
CA ALA A 16 25.50 -2.11 -2.62
C ALA A 16 24.80 -1.06 -1.74
N LYS A 17 25.55 -0.35 -0.89
CA LYS A 17 25.01 0.75 -0.08
C LYS A 17 24.52 1.91 -0.95
N ALA A 18 25.25 2.25 -2.01
CA ALA A 18 24.83 3.28 -2.96
C ALA A 18 23.56 2.88 -3.71
N GLU A 19 23.49 1.65 -4.24
CA GLU A 19 22.30 1.11 -4.92
C GLU A 19 21.09 1.01 -4.00
N LEU A 20 21.28 0.57 -2.75
CA LEU A 20 20.22 0.52 -1.74
C LEU A 20 19.71 1.93 -1.43
N LYS A 21 20.60 2.92 -1.29
CA LYS A 21 20.21 4.31 -1.05
C LYS A 21 19.46 4.90 -2.25
N GLU A 22 19.90 4.62 -3.47
CA GLU A 22 19.21 5.05 -4.68
C GLU A 22 17.83 4.40 -4.80
N SER A 23 17.75 3.09 -4.58
CA SER A 23 16.51 2.32 -4.58
C SER A 23 15.54 2.82 -3.52
N ALA A 24 16.01 3.05 -2.29
CA ALA A 24 15.22 3.61 -1.20
C ALA A 24 14.73 5.03 -1.52
N SER A 25 15.57 5.87 -2.14
CA SER A 25 15.19 7.22 -2.55
C SER A 25 14.12 7.19 -3.64
N ARG A 26 14.27 6.34 -4.66
CA ARG A 26 13.27 6.18 -5.73
C ARG A 26 11.96 5.63 -5.19
N ALA A 27 12.01 4.59 -4.36
CA ALA A 27 10.83 4.03 -3.69
C ALA A 27 10.16 5.06 -2.77
N GLY A 28 10.94 5.82 -2.00
CA GLY A 28 10.44 6.85 -1.09
C GLY A 28 9.77 8.01 -1.84
N LYS A 29 10.35 8.48 -2.94
CA LYS A 29 9.71 9.48 -3.82
C LYS A 29 8.42 8.94 -4.42
N GLY A 30 8.43 7.70 -4.93
CA GLY A 30 7.25 7.04 -5.47
C GLY A 30 6.13 6.93 -4.44
N ALA A 31 6.44 6.43 -3.24
CA ALA A 31 5.50 6.33 -2.13
C ALA A 31 4.97 7.70 -1.69
N GLY A 32 5.84 8.72 -1.62
CA GLY A 32 5.47 10.09 -1.30
C GLY A 32 4.51 10.71 -2.33
N MET A 33 4.79 10.52 -3.63
CA MET A 33 3.91 10.98 -4.71
C MET A 33 2.56 10.25 -4.68
N MET A 34 2.55 8.94 -4.47
CA MET A 34 1.31 8.16 -4.36
C MET A 34 0.48 8.57 -3.14
N GLY A 35 1.13 8.80 -1.99
CA GLY A 35 0.47 9.30 -0.79
C GLY A 35 -0.10 10.71 -1.00
N GLY A 36 0.68 11.60 -1.60
CA GLY A 36 0.24 12.95 -1.97
C GLY A 36 -0.92 12.94 -2.96
N ALA A 37 -0.88 12.09 -3.98
CA ALA A 37 -1.96 11.92 -4.95
C ALA A 37 -3.23 11.39 -4.28
N GLY A 38 -3.12 10.42 -3.36
CA GLY A 38 -4.26 9.92 -2.58
C GLY A 38 -4.92 11.01 -1.75
N TYR A 39 -4.12 11.83 -1.06
CA TYR A 39 -4.64 12.97 -0.30
C TYR A 39 -5.27 14.05 -1.20
N ALA A 40 -4.62 14.39 -2.31
CA ALA A 40 -5.15 15.35 -3.28
C ALA A 40 -6.47 14.87 -3.88
N ALA A 41 -6.60 13.58 -4.20
CA ALA A 41 -7.84 12.98 -4.67
C ALA A 41 -8.95 13.06 -3.62
N LEU A 42 -8.65 12.77 -2.35
CA LEU A 42 -9.60 12.95 -1.24
C LEU A 42 -10.11 14.40 -1.15
N MET A 43 -9.20 15.38 -1.22
CA MET A 43 -9.55 16.80 -1.19
C MET A 43 -10.40 17.22 -2.39
N ALA A 44 -10.03 16.78 -3.59
CA ALA A 44 -10.82 17.06 -4.80
C ALA A 44 -12.25 16.54 -4.66
N VAL A 45 -12.40 15.31 -4.18
CA VAL A 45 -13.72 14.69 -3.99
C VAL A 45 -14.53 15.37 -2.87
N PHE A 46 -13.88 15.84 -1.81
CA PHE A 46 -14.51 16.67 -0.78
C PHE A 46 -15.06 17.98 -1.36
N PHE A 47 -14.25 18.74 -2.11
CA PHE A 47 -14.71 19.98 -2.75
C PHE A 47 -15.80 19.75 -3.79
N LEU A 48 -15.72 18.67 -4.58
CA LEU A 48 -16.79 18.28 -5.49
C LEU A 48 -18.10 17.99 -4.74
N SER A 49 -18.04 17.37 -3.56
CA SER A 49 -19.23 17.11 -2.74
C SER A 49 -19.88 18.42 -2.25
N VAL A 50 -19.07 19.39 -1.81
CA VAL A 50 -19.57 20.72 -1.41
C VAL A 50 -20.16 21.47 -2.60
N ALA A 51 -19.47 21.45 -3.74
CA ALA A 51 -19.96 22.08 -4.96
C ALA A 51 -21.27 21.46 -5.44
N LEU A 52 -21.39 20.14 -5.39
CA LEU A 52 -22.61 19.41 -5.74
C LEU A 52 -23.76 19.78 -4.79
N TRP A 53 -23.48 19.84 -3.48
CA TRP A 53 -24.48 20.26 -2.49
C TRP A 53 -24.98 21.68 -2.79
N TRP A 54 -24.07 22.64 -2.95
CA TRP A 54 -24.47 24.01 -3.26
C TRP A 54 -25.20 24.12 -4.61
N GLY A 55 -24.72 23.42 -5.64
CA GLY A 55 -25.32 23.43 -6.97
C GLY A 55 -26.75 22.88 -6.98
N ILE A 56 -26.97 21.71 -6.37
CA ILE A 56 -28.31 21.12 -6.25
C ILE A 56 -29.17 21.92 -5.27
N GLY A 57 -28.56 22.49 -4.23
CA GLY A 57 -29.23 23.30 -3.23
C GLY A 57 -29.98 24.50 -3.81
N GLN A 58 -29.52 25.06 -4.93
CA GLN A 58 -30.24 26.14 -5.65
C GLN A 58 -31.54 25.66 -6.31
N LEU A 59 -31.67 24.37 -6.62
CA LEU A 59 -32.83 23.81 -7.31
C LEU A 59 -33.88 23.26 -6.34
N ILE A 60 -33.45 22.55 -5.29
CA ILE A 60 -34.35 21.80 -4.39
C ILE A 60 -34.19 22.17 -2.90
N GLY A 61 -33.33 23.14 -2.58
CA GLY A 61 -33.00 23.54 -1.22
C GLY A 61 -31.86 22.73 -0.61
N LEU A 62 -31.12 23.38 0.30
CA LEU A 62 -29.91 22.81 0.92
C LEU A 62 -30.20 21.53 1.73
N GLY A 63 -31.36 21.42 2.38
CA GLY A 63 -31.73 20.22 3.16
C GLY A 63 -31.88 18.97 2.29
N TRP A 64 -32.67 19.06 1.21
CA TRP A 64 -32.86 17.94 0.27
C TRP A 64 -31.60 17.62 -0.51
N SER A 65 -30.82 18.64 -0.85
CA SER A 65 -29.52 18.44 -1.47
C SER A 65 -28.56 17.62 -0.60
N ALA A 66 -28.59 17.80 0.72
CA ALA A 66 -27.77 17.01 1.64
C ALA A 66 -28.10 15.51 1.53
N LEU A 67 -29.39 15.18 1.45
CA LEU A 67 -29.85 13.80 1.32
C LEU A 67 -29.42 13.17 -0.01
N VAL A 68 -29.48 13.93 -1.11
CA VAL A 68 -29.02 13.46 -2.42
C VAL A 68 -27.52 13.18 -2.41
N VAL A 69 -26.72 14.08 -1.87
CA VAL A 69 -25.25 13.90 -1.76
C VAL A 69 -24.92 12.72 -0.83
N ALA A 70 -25.64 12.57 0.28
CA ALA A 70 -25.47 11.43 1.20
C ALA A 70 -25.82 10.10 0.52
N LEU A 71 -26.91 10.05 -0.25
CA LEU A 71 -27.31 8.85 -0.99
C LEU A 71 -26.27 8.48 -2.06
N LEU A 72 -25.75 9.47 -2.79
CA LEU A 72 -24.68 9.27 -3.77
C LEU A 72 -23.44 8.65 -3.11
N TRP A 73 -23.03 9.15 -1.96
CA TRP A 73 -21.92 8.59 -1.20
C TRP A 73 -22.18 7.19 -0.65
N ALA A 74 -23.41 6.90 -0.22
CA ALA A 74 -23.80 5.57 0.21
C ALA A 74 -23.66 4.54 -0.92
N VAL A 75 -24.06 4.91 -2.15
CA VAL A 75 -23.90 4.06 -3.34
C VAL A 75 -22.42 3.83 -3.67
N ILE A 76 -21.60 4.88 -3.67
CA ILE A 76 -20.15 4.77 -3.91
C ILE A 76 -19.50 3.87 -2.85
N ALA A 77 -19.82 4.07 -1.56
CA ALA A 77 -19.28 3.28 -0.47
C ALA A 77 -19.68 1.80 -0.58
N ALA A 78 -20.94 1.51 -0.93
CA ALA A 78 -21.41 0.15 -1.16
C ALA A 78 -20.65 -0.52 -2.32
N ALA A 79 -20.47 0.18 -3.44
CA ALA A 79 -19.72 -0.33 -4.58
C ALA A 79 -18.24 -0.62 -4.23
N LEU A 80 -17.57 0.31 -3.55
CA LEU A 80 -16.18 0.15 -3.10
C LEU A 80 -16.04 -0.99 -2.10
N PHE A 81 -16.95 -1.09 -1.13
CA PHE A 81 -16.96 -2.18 -0.15
C PHE A 81 -17.13 -3.54 -0.82
N LEU A 82 -18.07 -3.68 -1.75
CA LEU A 82 -18.30 -4.94 -2.47
C LEU A 82 -17.08 -5.30 -3.33
N THR A 83 -16.52 -4.34 -4.06
CA THR A 83 -15.35 -4.57 -4.92
C THR A 83 -14.12 -4.93 -4.10
N GLY A 84 -13.84 -4.18 -3.03
CA GLY A 84 -12.73 -4.45 -2.12
C GLY A 84 -12.88 -5.80 -1.43
N ARG A 85 -14.09 -6.12 -0.96
CA ARG A 85 -14.40 -7.43 -0.36
C ARG A 85 -14.18 -8.58 -1.35
N ASN A 86 -14.55 -8.40 -2.62
CA ASN A 86 -14.35 -9.43 -3.64
C ASN A 86 -12.87 -9.63 -3.96
N GLN A 87 -12.11 -8.54 -4.12
CA GLN A 87 -10.67 -8.62 -4.33
C GLN A 87 -9.96 -9.29 -3.14
N LEU A 88 -10.33 -8.96 -1.91
CA LEU A 88 -9.77 -9.60 -0.71
C LEU A 88 -10.11 -11.10 -0.62
N LYS A 89 -11.28 -11.52 -1.11
CA LYS A 89 -11.65 -12.94 -1.18
C LYS A 89 -10.88 -13.70 -2.27
N GLU A 90 -10.55 -13.04 -3.37
CA GLU A 90 -9.78 -13.61 -4.48
C GLU A 90 -8.29 -13.73 -4.17
N VAL A 91 -7.78 -12.89 -3.26
CA VAL A 91 -6.49 -13.11 -2.63
C VAL A 91 -6.60 -14.35 -1.74
N LYS A 92 -6.44 -15.54 -2.34
CA LYS A 92 -6.11 -16.79 -1.64
C LYS A 92 -4.83 -16.51 -0.86
N GLY A 93 -4.98 -16.08 0.39
CA GLY A 93 -3.88 -15.57 1.22
C GLY A 93 -2.73 -16.56 1.17
N ALA A 94 -1.56 -16.12 0.69
CA ALA A 94 -0.39 -16.95 0.37
C ALA A 94 -0.17 -18.08 1.40
N PRO A 95 -0.74 -19.28 1.19
CA PRO A 95 -0.71 -20.34 2.20
C PRO A 95 0.68 -20.99 2.23
N ARG A 96 1.42 -20.87 1.12
CA ARG A 96 2.70 -21.52 0.89
C ARG A 96 3.84 -20.90 1.69
N THR A 97 3.80 -19.61 1.98
CA THR A 97 4.90 -18.92 2.71
C THR A 97 4.79 -19.13 4.21
N ALA A 98 3.58 -19.13 4.78
CA ALA A 98 3.35 -19.43 6.19
C ALA A 98 3.63 -20.92 6.52
N GLU A 99 3.25 -21.85 5.64
CA GLU A 99 3.57 -23.28 5.82
C GLU A 99 5.07 -23.58 5.70
N THR A 100 5.81 -22.87 4.84
CA THR A 100 7.26 -23.11 4.69
C THR A 100 8.02 -22.61 5.91
N LEU A 101 7.61 -21.49 6.52
CA LEU A 101 8.18 -20.99 7.77
C LEU A 101 7.90 -21.93 8.97
N GLY A 102 6.77 -22.63 8.97
CA GLY A 102 6.43 -23.64 9.98
C GLY A 102 7.21 -24.95 9.88
N LYS A 103 7.89 -25.23 8.75
CA LYS A 103 8.71 -26.44 8.54
C LYS A 103 10.20 -26.25 8.80
N ILE A 104 10.66 -25.01 8.91
CA ILE A 104 12.06 -24.66 9.26
C ILE A 104 12.43 -25.03 10.73
N PRO A 105 11.52 -25.04 11.73
CA PRO A 105 11.85 -25.46 13.09
C PRO A 105 12.31 -26.92 13.17
N ASP A 106 11.66 -27.83 12.42
CA ASP A 106 11.99 -29.26 12.46
C ASP A 106 13.35 -29.57 11.81
N ALA A 107 13.74 -28.79 10.81
CA ALA A 107 15.05 -28.92 10.16
C ALA A 107 16.20 -28.43 11.06
N LEU A 108 15.95 -27.43 11.93
CA LEU A 108 16.93 -26.94 12.91
C LEU A 108 17.01 -27.87 14.13
N LYS A 109 15.87 -28.40 14.60
CA LYS A 109 15.81 -29.26 15.80
C LYS A 109 16.47 -30.64 15.58
N ARG A 110 16.45 -31.17 14.35
CA ARG A 110 17.06 -32.47 14.02
C ARG A 110 18.60 -32.48 14.07
N ASN A 111 19.25 -31.32 14.00
CA ASN A 111 20.71 -31.23 13.99
C ASN A 111 21.33 -31.12 15.40
N GLU A 112 20.53 -30.79 16.41
CA GLU A 112 20.97 -30.76 17.81
C GLU A 112 20.89 -32.14 18.48
N GLU A 113 19.98 -33.01 18.03
CA GLU A 113 19.82 -34.37 18.55
C GLU A 113 20.90 -35.35 18.05
N ASN A 114 21.67 -34.98 17.02
CA ASN A 114 22.66 -35.83 16.36
C ASN A 114 24.12 -35.40 16.64
N ARG A 115 24.36 -34.68 17.74
CA ARG A 115 25.70 -34.32 18.25
C ARG A 115 25.95 -34.87 19.64
#